data_AF-A0A6V7LQW9-F1
#
_entry.id   AF-A0A6V7LQW9-F1
#
_cell.length_a   1.000
_cell.length_b   1.000
_cell.length_c   1.000
_cell.angle_alpha   90.00
_cell.angle_beta   90.00
_cell.angle_gamma   90.00
#
_symmetry.space_group_name_H-M   'P 1'
#
loop_
_entity.id
_entity.type
_entity.pdbx_description
1 polymer ?
#
loop_
_entity_poly.entity_id
_entity_poly.type
_entity_poly.pdbx_seq_one_letter_code
_entity_poly.pdbx_strand_id
1 'polypeptide(L)'
;SYESGVASYKHMYFNATPNTLKIWATIVVGVVIFYETSKYLAWLAFQRRLRLGMLILFISAIFSHYYSWWVYINYWNDDFYTQWYHQMFFSITELISTTVVVILADTKHPVTVRKAFVVSGIGLLHIFAGSWDQFVTNVLRGEGYAHQ
;
A
#
# COMPACT_ATOMS: atom_id res chain seq x y z
N SER A 1 -29.52 11.35 -0.81
CA SER A 1 -28.25 11.83 -1.41
C SER A 1 -27.21 11.88 -0.29
N TYR A 2 -26.42 10.82 -0.14
CA TYR A 2 -25.44 10.67 0.96
C TYR A 2 -23.99 10.99 0.52
N GLU A 3 -23.80 11.43 -0.73
CA GLU A 3 -22.48 11.50 -1.39
C GLU A 3 -22.17 12.87 -2.02
N SER A 4 -22.69 13.97 -1.45
CA SER A 4 -22.38 15.33 -1.94
C SER A 4 -22.01 16.28 -0.80
N GLY A 5 -21.06 15.88 0.02
CA GLY A 5 -20.47 16.73 1.06
C GLY A 5 -19.16 16.16 1.58
N VAL A 6 -18.33 17.05 2.15
CA VAL A 6 -17.04 16.76 2.80
C VAL A 6 -17.02 15.37 3.41
N ALA A 7 -16.10 14.52 2.94
CA ALA A 7 -16.01 13.11 3.33
C ALA A 7 -16.04 12.94 4.85
N SER A 8 -17.19 12.52 5.38
CA SER A 8 -17.37 12.19 6.79
C SER A 8 -16.69 10.85 7.09
N TYR A 9 -16.21 10.69 8.32
CA TYR A 9 -15.85 9.37 8.83
C TYR A 9 -17.03 8.40 8.65
N LYS A 10 -16.76 7.24 8.06
CA LYS A 10 -17.73 6.18 7.88
C LYS A 10 -17.72 5.24 9.09
N HIS A 11 -18.88 4.72 9.45
CA HIS A 11 -18.99 3.70 10.49
C HIS A 11 -18.44 2.36 9.98
N MET A 12 -17.68 1.68 10.82
CA MET A 12 -17.29 0.29 10.58
C MET A 12 -18.40 -0.64 11.07
N TYR A 13 -18.96 -1.46 10.18
CA TYR A 13 -20.05 -2.36 10.52
C TYR A 13 -19.51 -3.68 11.06
N PHE A 14 -19.88 -4.01 12.30
CA PHE A 14 -19.55 -5.28 12.94
C PHE A 14 -20.72 -6.26 12.81
N ASN A 15 -20.88 -6.80 11.61
CA ASN A 15 -21.92 -7.78 11.29
C ASN A 15 -21.30 -9.19 11.13
N ALA A 16 -22.07 -10.25 11.36
CA ALA A 16 -21.62 -11.62 11.09
C ALA A 16 -21.73 -11.96 9.59
N THR A 17 -21.00 -11.24 8.74
CA THR A 17 -21.00 -11.43 7.28
C THR A 17 -19.66 -12.00 6.79
N PRO A 18 -19.63 -12.61 5.59
CA PRO A 18 -18.38 -13.03 4.95
C PRO A 18 -17.39 -11.88 4.75
N ASN A 19 -17.87 -10.63 4.55
CA ASN A 19 -17.01 -9.46 4.39
C ASN A 19 -16.33 -9.08 5.71
N THR A 20 -17.03 -9.16 6.84
CA THR A 20 -16.41 -8.95 8.15
C THR A 20 -15.33 -9.99 8.44
N LEU A 21 -15.51 -11.24 7.99
CA LEU A 21 -14.46 -12.26 8.06
C LEU A 21 -13.24 -11.90 7.17
N LYS A 22 -13.46 -11.42 5.94
CA LYS A 22 -12.37 -10.95 5.06
C LYS A 22 -11.58 -9.81 5.70
N ILE A 23 -12.28 -8.79 6.23
CA ILE A 23 -11.67 -7.66 6.94
C ILE A 23 -10.82 -8.16 8.11
N TRP A 24 -11.37 -9.04 8.95
CA TRP A 24 -10.65 -9.59 10.09
C TRP A 24 -9.39 -10.37 9.66
N ALA A 25 -9.53 -11.24 8.66
CA ALA A 25 -8.41 -12.02 8.13
C ALA A 25 -7.31 -11.11 7.56
N THR A 26 -7.67 -10.09 6.79
CA THR A 26 -6.72 -9.10 6.27
C THR A 26 -6.01 -8.36 7.40
N ILE A 27 -6.74 -7.99 8.47
CA ILE A 27 -6.14 -7.33 9.62
C ILE A 27 -5.10 -8.23 10.31
N VAL A 28 -5.48 -9.46 10.62
CA VAL A 28 -4.58 -10.40 11.30
C VAL A 28 -3.35 -10.71 10.46
N VAL A 29 -3.55 -11.08 9.19
CA VAL A 29 -2.45 -11.42 8.27
C VAL A 29 -1.50 -10.24 8.12
N GLY A 30 -2.04 -9.04 7.93
CA GLY A 30 -1.23 -7.88 7.70
C GLY A 30 -0.47 -7.38 8.94
N VAL A 31 -1.06 -7.47 10.14
CA VAL A 31 -0.35 -7.20 11.40
C VAL A 31 0.78 -8.20 11.61
N VAL A 32 0.55 -9.50 11.34
CA VAL A 32 1.57 -10.54 11.43
C VAL A 32 2.72 -10.28 10.45
N ILE A 33 2.42 -9.97 9.18
CA ILE A 33 3.44 -9.65 8.16
C ILE A 33 4.27 -8.43 8.58
N PHE A 34 3.62 -7.37 9.07
CA PHE A 34 4.30 -6.17 9.53
C PHE A 34 5.20 -6.44 10.73
N TYR A 35 4.71 -7.22 11.70
CA TYR A 35 5.49 -7.65 12.86
C TYR A 35 6.72 -8.48 12.45
N GLU A 36 6.55 -9.51 11.64
CA GLU A 36 7.64 -10.38 11.19
C GLU A 36 8.69 -9.60 10.39
N THR A 37 8.25 -8.68 9.53
CA THR A 37 9.14 -7.83 8.74
C THR A 37 9.91 -6.85 9.63
N SER A 38 9.24 -6.21 10.60
CA SER A 38 9.88 -5.30 11.56
C SER A 38 10.89 -6.03 12.43
N LYS A 39 10.54 -7.22 12.93
CA LYS A 39 11.43 -8.09 13.69
C LYS A 39 12.66 -8.47 12.88
N TYR A 40 12.48 -8.83 11.61
CA TYR A 40 13.58 -9.15 10.70
C TYR A 40 14.52 -7.96 10.47
N LEU A 41 13.98 -6.77 10.19
CA LEU A 41 14.79 -5.56 9.98
C LEU A 41 15.53 -5.14 11.26
N ALA A 42 14.88 -5.24 12.42
CA ALA A 42 15.52 -5.00 13.71
C ALA A 42 16.67 -5.99 13.96
N TRP A 43 16.46 -7.28 13.68
CA TRP A 43 17.50 -8.29 13.76
C TRP A 43 18.69 -7.97 12.84
N LEU A 44 18.45 -7.56 11.59
CA LEU A 44 19.52 -7.12 10.68
C LEU A 44 20.27 -5.91 11.23
N ALA A 45 19.58 -4.96 11.87
CA ALA A 45 20.20 -3.79 12.50
C ALA A 45 21.15 -4.21 13.63
N PHE A 46 20.72 -5.10 14.52
CA PHE A 46 21.56 -5.63 15.60
C PHE A 46 22.79 -6.38 15.07
N GLN A 47 22.67 -7.06 13.94
CA GLN A 47 23.78 -7.76 13.28
C GLN A 47 24.69 -6.82 12.46
N ARG A 48 24.41 -5.51 12.41
CA ARG A 48 25.09 -4.52 11.54
C ARG A 48 25.10 -4.92 10.05
N ARG A 49 24.06 -5.63 9.62
CA ARG A 49 23.85 -6.07 8.23
C ARG A 49 22.78 -5.28 7.50
N LEU A 50 22.16 -4.31 8.17
CA LEU A 50 21.11 -3.50 7.59
C LEU A 50 21.66 -2.42 6.66
N ARG A 51 21.19 -2.40 5.41
CA ARG A 51 21.41 -1.30 4.47
C ARG A 51 20.42 -0.18 4.75
N LEU A 52 20.89 0.94 5.30
CA LEU A 52 20.03 2.09 5.66
C LEU A 52 19.22 2.65 4.48
N GLY A 53 19.77 2.66 3.26
CA GLY A 53 19.02 3.11 2.07
C GLY A 53 17.76 2.28 1.81
N MET A 54 17.84 0.96 2.01
CA MET A 54 16.68 0.07 1.85
C MET A 54 15.69 0.21 3.01
N LEU A 55 16.17 0.49 4.22
CA LEU A 55 15.30 0.82 5.35
C LEU A 55 14.50 2.10 5.07
N ILE A 56 15.13 3.14 4.53
CA ILE A 56 14.44 4.39 4.17
C ILE A 56 13.36 4.12 3.12
N LEU A 57 13.68 3.36 2.06
CA LEU A 57 12.69 2.97 1.05
C LEU A 57 11.53 2.17 1.65
N PHE A 58 11.81 1.24 2.57
CA PHE A 58 10.77 0.49 3.28
C PHE A 58 9.87 1.40 4.12
N ILE A 59 10.44 2.33 4.90
CA ILE A 59 9.68 3.28 5.72
C ILE A 59 8.76 4.14 4.84
N SER A 60 9.27 4.62 3.70
CA SER A 60 8.47 5.40 2.74
C SER A 60 7.30 4.58 2.16
N ALA A 61 7.47 3.27 1.97
CA ALA A 61 6.42 2.39 1.45
C ALA A 61 5.30 2.12 2.47
N ILE A 62 5.54 2.29 3.78
CA ILE A 62 4.53 2.02 4.83
C ILE A 62 3.24 2.82 4.59
N PHE A 63 3.35 4.07 4.15
CA PHE A 63 2.19 4.91 3.88
C PHE A 63 1.31 4.33 2.76
N SER A 64 1.92 3.84 1.67
CA SER A 64 1.21 3.25 0.53
C SER A 64 0.45 1.98 0.95
N HIS A 65 1.09 1.11 1.73
CA HIS A 65 0.45 -0.08 2.30
C HIS A 65 -0.67 0.25 3.27
N TYR A 66 -0.46 1.24 4.15
CA TYR A 66 -1.46 1.71 5.10
C TYR A 66 -2.69 2.29 4.38
N TYR A 67 -2.47 3.09 3.34
CA TYR A 67 -3.57 3.61 2.53
C TYR A 67 -4.35 2.47 1.86
N SER A 68 -3.64 1.57 1.18
CA SER A 68 -4.25 0.43 0.48
C SER A 68 -5.06 -0.47 1.41
N TRP A 69 -4.56 -0.69 2.63
CA TRP A 69 -5.26 -1.41 3.68
C TRP A 69 -6.64 -0.83 3.97
N TRP A 70 -6.70 0.47 4.23
CA TRP A 70 -7.98 1.14 4.55
C TRP A 70 -8.92 1.17 3.36
N VAL A 71 -8.40 1.27 2.13
CA VAL A 71 -9.21 1.18 0.92
C VAL A 71 -9.90 -0.20 0.82
N TYR A 72 -9.18 -1.31 1.06
CA TYR A 72 -9.81 -2.63 1.06
C TYR A 72 -10.85 -2.81 2.15
N ILE A 73 -10.55 -2.32 3.37
CA ILE A 73 -11.53 -2.33 4.46
C ILE A 73 -12.78 -1.57 4.05
N ASN A 74 -12.64 -0.39 3.43
CA ASN A 74 -13.76 0.42 2.96
C ASN A 74 -14.58 -0.32 1.89
N TYR A 75 -13.93 -0.93 0.90
CA TYR A 75 -14.60 -1.71 -0.15
C TYR A 75 -15.44 -2.85 0.42
N TRP A 76 -14.93 -3.58 1.42
CA TRP A 76 -15.69 -4.64 2.07
C TRP A 76 -16.73 -4.15 3.06
N ASN A 77 -16.50 -3.00 3.70
CA ASN A 77 -17.43 -2.41 4.67
C ASN A 77 -18.69 -1.86 4.00
N ASP A 78 -18.53 -1.24 2.84
CA ASP A 78 -19.60 -0.55 2.11
C ASP A 78 -20.09 -1.33 0.88
N ASP A 79 -19.51 -2.51 0.60
CA ASP A 79 -19.76 -3.30 -0.60
C ASP A 79 -19.59 -2.49 -1.91
N PHE A 80 -18.60 -1.60 -1.91
CA PHE A 80 -18.27 -0.73 -3.04
C PHE A 80 -16.98 -1.18 -3.72
N TYR A 81 -17.04 -1.55 -5.01
CA TYR A 81 -15.93 -2.23 -5.71
C TYR A 81 -15.51 -1.62 -7.04
N THR A 82 -15.95 -0.39 -7.36
CA THR A 82 -15.73 0.20 -8.70
C THR A 82 -14.24 0.26 -9.09
N GLN A 83 -13.36 0.51 -8.14
CA GLN A 83 -11.91 0.59 -8.34
C GLN A 83 -11.14 -0.59 -7.75
N TRP A 84 -11.82 -1.74 -7.56
CA TRP A 84 -11.22 -2.94 -6.96
C TRP A 84 -9.99 -3.44 -7.74
N TYR A 85 -10.14 -3.64 -9.05
CA TYR A 85 -9.06 -4.15 -9.89
C TYR A 85 -7.87 -3.20 -9.96
N HIS A 86 -8.14 -1.89 -10.01
CA HIS A 86 -7.12 -0.86 -9.95
C HIS A 86 -6.35 -0.98 -8.63
N GLN A 87 -7.04 -0.92 -7.49
CA GLN A 87 -6.42 -1.04 -6.17
C GLN A 87 -5.62 -2.34 -6.01
N MET A 88 -6.14 -3.46 -6.52
CA MET A 88 -5.48 -4.76 -6.52
C MET A 88 -4.16 -4.73 -7.28
N PHE A 89 -4.14 -4.13 -8.46
CA PHE A 89 -2.92 -3.99 -9.26
C PHE A 89 -1.84 -3.16 -8.53
N PHE A 90 -2.21 -2.00 -7.96
CA PHE A 90 -1.27 -1.18 -7.19
C PHE A 90 -0.75 -1.92 -5.96
N SER A 91 -1.62 -2.61 -5.23
CA SER A 91 -1.23 -3.32 -4.01
C SER A 91 -0.30 -4.49 -4.30
N ILE A 92 -0.55 -5.26 -5.36
CA ILE A 92 0.32 -6.38 -5.75
C ILE A 92 1.69 -5.87 -6.19
N THR A 93 1.73 -4.84 -7.04
CA THR A 93 2.99 -4.26 -7.50
C THR A 93 3.78 -3.63 -6.35
N GLU A 94 3.11 -2.90 -5.45
CA GLU A 94 3.72 -2.35 -4.23
C GLU A 94 4.31 -3.45 -3.34
N LEU A 95 3.58 -4.55 -3.16
CA LEU A 95 4.03 -5.69 -2.35
C LEU A 95 5.27 -6.36 -2.97
N ILE A 96 5.31 -6.50 -4.29
CA ILE A 96 6.50 -7.01 -5.01
C ILE A 96 7.69 -6.08 -4.77
N SER A 97 7.52 -4.77 -4.99
CA SER A 97 8.58 -3.78 -4.78
C SER A 97 9.11 -3.82 -3.34
N THR A 98 8.21 -3.82 -2.36
CA THR A 98 8.53 -3.86 -0.93
C THR A 98 9.24 -5.15 -0.55
N THR A 99 8.81 -6.29 -1.09
CA THR A 99 9.48 -7.59 -0.86
C THR A 99 10.92 -7.56 -1.35
N VAL A 100 11.16 -6.98 -2.54
CA VAL A 100 12.52 -6.82 -3.07
C VAL A 100 13.35 -5.88 -2.21
N VAL A 101 12.77 -4.77 -1.73
CA VAL A 101 13.44 -3.83 -0.80
C VAL A 101 13.84 -4.53 0.50
N VAL A 102 12.94 -5.31 1.11
CA VAL A 102 13.22 -6.07 2.35
C VAL A 102 14.33 -7.10 2.12
N ILE A 103 14.33 -7.82 1.00
CA ILE A 103 15.42 -8.76 0.65
C ILE A 103 16.75 -8.02 0.47
N LEU A 104 16.73 -6.86 -0.21
CA LEU A 104 17.92 -6.06 -0.43
C LEU A 104 18.41 -5.34 0.83
N ALA A 105 17.61 -5.28 1.89
CA ALA A 105 18.00 -4.65 3.15
C ALA A 105 19.15 -5.40 3.84
N ASP A 106 19.35 -6.69 3.60
CA ASP A 106 20.52 -7.44 4.07
C ASP A 106 21.74 -7.16 3.16
N THR A 107 22.87 -6.79 3.77
CA THR A 107 24.15 -6.61 3.06
C THR A 107 24.63 -7.87 2.36
N LYS A 108 24.23 -9.07 2.80
CA LYS A 108 24.52 -10.35 2.13
C LYS A 108 23.94 -10.45 0.72
N HIS A 109 22.85 -9.76 0.43
CA HIS A 109 22.24 -9.75 -0.88
C HIS A 109 22.79 -8.56 -1.69
N PRO A 110 23.55 -8.80 -2.78
CA PRO A 110 24.01 -7.70 -3.62
C PRO A 110 22.83 -7.05 -4.35
N VAL A 111 22.91 -5.72 -4.46
CA VAL A 111 22.00 -4.93 -5.29
C VAL A 111 22.41 -5.15 -6.74
N THR A 112 21.58 -5.85 -7.50
CA THR A 112 21.79 -6.07 -8.94
C THR A 112 20.91 -5.12 -9.73
N VAL A 113 21.33 -4.81 -10.96
CA VAL A 113 20.58 -3.95 -11.88
C VAL A 113 19.13 -4.43 -12.04
N ARG A 114 18.90 -5.75 -12.12
CA ARG A 114 17.56 -6.33 -12.24
C ARG A 114 16.68 -6.02 -11.03
N LYS A 115 17.19 -6.19 -9.80
CA LYS A 115 16.42 -5.94 -8.58
C LYS A 115 16.17 -4.44 -8.39
N ALA A 116 17.16 -3.61 -8.66
CA ALA A 116 17.01 -2.15 -8.64
C ALA A 116 15.98 -1.69 -9.68
N PHE A 117 16.00 -2.25 -10.89
CA PHE A 117 15.03 -1.93 -11.93
C PHE A 117 13.60 -2.31 -11.54
N VAL A 118 13.38 -3.43 -10.83
CA VAL A 118 12.05 -3.78 -10.32
C VAL A 118 11.53 -2.72 -9.34
N VAL A 119 12.35 -2.33 -8.35
CA VAL A 119 11.96 -1.33 -7.34
C VAL A 119 11.69 0.02 -8.02
N SER A 120 12.64 0.52 -8.82
CA SER A 120 12.51 1.82 -9.47
C SER A 120 11.42 1.83 -10.53
N GLY A 121 11.25 0.75 -11.29
CA GLY A 121 10.25 0.64 -12.36
C GLY A 121 8.83 0.64 -11.80
N ILE A 122 8.58 -0.10 -10.71
CA ILE A 122 7.28 -0.06 -10.03
C ILE A 122 7.03 1.31 -9.42
N GLY A 123 8.04 1.91 -8.76
CA GLY A 123 7.92 3.26 -8.21
C GLY A 123 7.59 4.31 -9.28
N LEU A 124 8.25 4.26 -10.44
CA LEU A 124 7.94 5.14 -11.57
C LEU A 124 6.53 4.91 -12.11
N LEU A 125 6.11 3.66 -12.24
CA LEU A 125 4.74 3.33 -12.66
C LEU A 125 3.72 3.99 -11.72
N HIS A 126 3.93 3.88 -10.42
CA HIS A 126 3.03 4.46 -9.41
C HIS A 126 3.03 5.98 -9.45
N ILE A 127 4.19 6.61 -9.63
CA ILE A 127 4.29 8.06 -9.80
C ILE A 127 3.52 8.52 -11.05
N PHE A 128 3.70 7.84 -12.19
CA PHE A 128 3.02 8.23 -13.42
C PHE A 128 1.51 8.03 -13.34
N ALA A 129 1.07 6.88 -12.85
CA ALA A 129 -0.36 6.58 -12.75
C ALA A 129 -1.03 7.47 -11.69
N GLY A 130 -0.41 7.65 -10.53
CA GLY A 130 -0.90 8.57 -9.49
C GLY A 130 -0.94 10.02 -9.98
N SER A 131 0.05 10.45 -10.77
CA SER A 131 0.04 11.79 -11.39
C SER A 131 -1.09 11.91 -12.42
N TRP A 132 -1.32 10.88 -13.23
CA TRP A 132 -2.43 10.90 -14.18
C TRP A 132 -3.78 11.00 -13.46
N ASP A 133 -4.02 10.15 -12.48
CA ASP A 133 -5.30 10.09 -11.77
C ASP A 133 -5.53 11.34 -10.91
N GLN A 134 -4.54 11.76 -10.11
CA GLN A 134 -4.73 12.85 -9.15
C GLN A 134 -4.49 14.23 -9.73
N PHE A 135 -3.55 14.38 -10.68
CA PHE A 135 -3.25 15.69 -11.23
C PHE A 135 -4.02 15.95 -12.54
N VAL A 136 -4.00 15.03 -13.50
CA VAL A 136 -4.68 15.28 -14.78
C VAL A 136 -6.19 15.18 -14.63
N THR A 137 -6.70 14.10 -14.05
CA THR A 137 -8.15 13.89 -13.95
C THR A 137 -8.77 14.84 -12.91
N ASN A 138 -8.23 14.90 -11.70
CA ASN A 138 -8.88 15.70 -10.65
C ASN A 138 -8.62 17.21 -10.78
N VAL A 139 -7.41 17.64 -11.16
CA VAL A 139 -7.07 19.08 -11.26
C VAL A 139 -7.35 19.64 -12.64
N LEU A 140 -6.81 19.04 -13.71
CA LEU A 140 -6.93 19.61 -15.05
C LEU A 140 -8.31 19.41 -15.68
N ARG A 141 -8.94 18.25 -15.49
CA ARG A 141 -10.31 18.01 -15.98
C ARG A 141 -11.39 18.50 -15.02
N GLY A 142 -11.01 18.92 -13.81
CA GLY A 142 -11.93 19.46 -12.81
C GLY A 142 -12.88 18.41 -12.21
N GLU A 143 -12.64 17.12 -12.43
CA GLU A 143 -13.46 16.05 -11.86
C GLU A 143 -13.33 15.98 -10.32
N GLY A 144 -12.28 16.58 -9.75
CA GLY A 144 -12.08 16.71 -8.32
C GLY A 144 -13.01 17.72 -7.64
N TYR A 145 -13.61 18.67 -8.37
CA TYR A 145 -14.54 19.65 -7.79
C TYR A 145 -15.88 19.04 -7.38
N ALA A 146 -16.24 17.87 -7.94
CA ALA A 146 -17.45 17.14 -7.54
C ALA A 146 -17.31 16.45 -6.17
N HIS A 147 -16.09 16.33 -5.64
CA HIS A 147 -15.76 15.65 -4.40
C HIS A 147 -15.40 16.61 -3.24
N GLN A 148 -15.52 17.94 -3.43
CA GLN A 148 -15.36 18.96 -2.38
C GLN A 148 -16.68 19.31 -1.70
#